data_AF-S0G390-F1
#
_entry.id   AF-S0G390-F1
#
_cell.length_a   1.000
_cell.length_b   1.000
_cell.length_c   1.000
_cell.angle_alpha   90.00
_cell.angle_beta   90.00
_cell.angle_gamma   90.00
#
_symmetry.space_group_name_H-M   'P 1'
#
loop_
_entity.id
_entity.type
_entity.pdbx_description
1 polymer ?
#
loop_
_entity_poly.entity_id
_entity_poly.type
_entity_poly.pdbx_seq_one_letter_code
_entity_poly.pdbx_strand_id
1 'polypeptide(L)'
;MHKINPSFKVGSSIRVKEGIKDPDSDMALSGWQGRILEIGKDESGHPQLLGAWDSQTLRSMPQSYLEQSELEGMAWQQFYLDIDDVEFVPIRDQRVSGKGKTAPR
;
A
#
# COMPACT_ATOMS: atom_id res chain seq x y z
N MET A 1 9.04 12.97 -18.63
CA MET A 1 9.83 13.12 -17.39
C MET A 1 8.88 12.86 -16.22
N HIS A 2 8.89 11.67 -15.63
CA HIS A 2 8.09 11.37 -14.45
C HIS A 2 8.71 12.13 -13.27
N LYS A 3 8.02 13.19 -12.82
CA LYS A 3 8.46 13.99 -11.67
C LYS A 3 8.16 13.17 -10.42
N ILE A 4 9.18 12.51 -9.87
CA ILE A 4 9.08 11.92 -8.53
C ILE A 4 8.78 13.07 -7.57
N ASN A 5 7.56 13.10 -7.04
CA ASN A 5 7.16 14.09 -6.07
C ASN A 5 8.00 13.82 -4.79
N PRO A 6 8.78 14.78 -4.26
CA PRO A 6 9.72 14.55 -3.15
C PRO A 6 9.06 14.08 -1.83
N SER A 7 7.73 13.96 -1.80
CA SER A 7 6.92 13.45 -0.70
C SER A 7 6.82 11.92 -0.65
N PHE A 8 7.17 11.21 -1.73
CA PHE A 8 7.20 9.74 -1.75
C PHE A 8 8.52 9.26 -1.13
N LYS A 9 8.43 8.73 0.09
CA LYS A 9 9.55 8.10 0.80
C LYS A 9 9.05 6.86 1.52
N VAL A 10 9.97 5.96 1.86
CA VAL A 10 9.68 4.82 2.71
C VAL A 10 8.96 5.29 3.98
N GLY A 11 7.84 4.64 4.27
CA GLY A 11 6.96 4.95 5.38
C GLY A 11 5.86 5.98 5.11
N SER A 12 5.81 6.62 3.93
CA SER A 12 4.66 7.44 3.52
C SER A 12 3.42 6.57 3.28
N SER A 13 2.24 7.13 3.55
CA SER A 13 0.96 6.51 3.22
C SER A 13 0.51 6.98 1.83
N ILE A 14 -0.05 6.06 1.07
CA ILE A 14 -0.50 6.28 -0.30
C ILE A 14 -1.92 5.80 -0.48
N ARG A 15 -2.61 6.34 -1.48
CA ARG A 15 -3.86 5.81 -2.02
C ARG A 15 -3.69 5.52 -3.49
N VAL A 16 -4.24 4.40 -3.95
CA VAL A 16 -4.31 4.06 -5.36
C VAL A 16 -5.34 4.93 -6.07
N LYS A 17 -4.95 5.51 -7.21
CA LYS A 17 -5.82 6.38 -8.02
C LYS A 17 -6.96 5.61 -8.68
N GLU A 18 -7.94 6.35 -9.18
CA GLU A 18 -9.07 5.76 -9.89
C GLU A 18 -8.65 5.05 -11.19
N GLY A 19 -9.28 3.90 -11.46
CA GLY A 19 -9.09 3.15 -12.69
C GLY A 19 -7.88 2.21 -12.69
N ILE A 20 -7.11 2.19 -11.61
CA ILE A 20 -5.97 1.29 -11.46
C ILE A 20 -6.47 -0.09 -11.01
N LYS A 21 -5.97 -1.12 -11.70
CA LYS A 21 -6.21 -2.52 -11.39
C LYS A 21 -4.93 -3.17 -10.89
N ASP A 22 -5.10 -4.27 -10.20
CA ASP A 22 -4.00 -5.18 -9.91
C ASP A 22 -3.39 -5.71 -11.22
N PRO A 23 -2.06 -5.70 -11.40
CA PRO A 23 -1.44 -6.30 -12.58
C PRO A 23 -1.68 -7.81 -12.69
N ASP A 24 -1.82 -8.51 -11.56
CA ASP A 24 -1.94 -9.96 -11.50
C ASP A 24 -3.41 -10.43 -11.48
N SER A 25 -4.36 -9.52 -11.34
CA SER A 25 -5.80 -9.85 -11.32
C SER A 25 -6.67 -8.71 -11.87
N ASP A 26 -7.90 -8.99 -12.28
CA ASP A 26 -8.83 -7.93 -12.73
C ASP A 26 -9.39 -7.06 -11.58
N MET A 27 -8.87 -7.19 -10.36
CA MET A 27 -9.34 -6.47 -9.18
C MET A 27 -9.08 -4.96 -9.30
N ALA A 28 -10.14 -4.17 -9.09
CA ALA A 28 -10.01 -2.72 -8.99
C ALA A 28 -9.38 -2.34 -7.64
N LEU A 29 -8.25 -1.65 -7.69
CA LEU A 29 -7.52 -1.19 -6.52
C LEU A 29 -7.84 0.27 -6.16
N SER A 30 -8.68 0.95 -6.96
CA SER A 30 -9.16 2.31 -6.69
C SER A 30 -9.45 2.55 -5.20
N GLY A 31 -8.80 3.55 -4.61
CA GLY A 31 -9.07 3.97 -3.24
C GLY A 31 -8.43 3.10 -2.14
N TRP A 32 -7.82 1.96 -2.48
CA TRP A 32 -7.04 1.16 -1.54
C TRP A 32 -5.85 1.98 -1.04
N GLN A 33 -5.48 1.81 0.23
CA GLN A 33 -4.37 2.56 0.82
C GLN A 33 -3.41 1.62 1.53
N GLY A 34 -2.17 2.04 1.52
CA GLY A 34 -1.09 1.29 2.14
C GLY A 34 0.07 2.19 2.47
N ARG A 35 1.16 1.54 2.86
CA ARG A 35 2.39 2.19 3.27
C ARG A 35 3.54 1.70 2.41
N ILE A 36 4.37 2.63 1.96
CA ILE A 36 5.57 2.33 1.19
C ILE A 36 6.59 1.64 2.10
N LEU A 37 7.04 0.46 1.69
CA LEU A 37 8.11 -0.31 2.33
C LEU A 37 9.45 -0.09 1.62
N GLU A 38 9.43 -0.06 0.28
CA GLU A 38 10.61 0.16 -0.55
C GLU A 38 10.25 0.99 -1.80
N ILE A 39 11.24 1.72 -2.32
CA ILE A 39 11.14 2.44 -3.59
C ILE A 39 12.29 1.94 -4.46
N GLY A 40 11.94 1.33 -5.57
CA GLY A 40 12.89 0.73 -6.50
C GLY A 40 12.61 1.13 -7.94
N LYS A 41 13.06 0.28 -8.85
CA LYS A 41 12.72 0.36 -10.27
C LYS A 41 12.34 -1.03 -10.75
N ASP A 42 11.39 -1.10 -11.68
CA ASP A 42 11.09 -2.34 -12.39
C ASP A 42 12.22 -2.73 -13.36
N GLU A 43 12.05 -3.84 -14.06
CA GLU A 43 13.02 -4.35 -15.06
C GLU A 43 13.26 -3.37 -16.22
N SER A 44 12.28 -2.49 -16.51
CA SER A 44 12.36 -1.47 -17.55
C SER A 44 12.97 -0.15 -17.05
N GLY A 45 13.30 -0.06 -15.76
CA GLY A 45 13.88 1.12 -15.12
C GLY A 45 12.85 2.18 -14.68
N HIS A 46 11.56 1.87 -14.73
CA HIS A 46 10.46 2.71 -14.27
C HIS A 46 10.33 2.68 -12.74
N PRO A 47 10.08 3.82 -12.07
CA PRO A 47 9.99 3.85 -10.61
C PRO A 47 8.78 3.06 -10.08
N GLN A 48 9.05 2.06 -9.24
CA GLN A 48 8.04 1.18 -8.66
C GLN A 48 8.11 1.23 -7.13
N LEU A 49 6.95 1.11 -6.50
CA LEU A 49 6.78 1.07 -5.05
C LEU A 49 6.48 -0.37 -4.63
N LEU A 50 7.22 -0.89 -3.65
CA LEU A 50 6.77 -2.01 -2.85
C LEU A 50 6.09 -1.44 -1.60
N GLY A 51 4.84 -1.84 -1.37
CA GLY A 51 4.08 -1.44 -0.19
C GLY A 51 3.39 -2.59 0.50
N ALA A 52 2.79 -2.27 1.65
CA ALA A 52 1.86 -3.13 2.36
C ALA A 52 0.53 -2.40 2.55
N TRP A 53 -0.58 -3.11 2.34
CA TRP A 53 -1.91 -2.56 2.56
C TRP A 53 -2.15 -2.25 4.04
N ASP A 54 -2.87 -1.17 4.31
CA ASP A 54 -3.22 -0.80 5.68
C ASP A 54 -4.38 -1.66 6.22
N SER A 55 -4.58 -1.60 7.54
CA SER A 55 -5.54 -2.46 8.23
C SER A 55 -6.98 -2.27 7.77
N GLN A 56 -7.33 -1.06 7.30
CA GLN A 56 -8.65 -0.79 6.77
C GLN A 56 -8.83 -1.45 5.41
N THR A 57 -7.83 -1.33 4.52
CA THR A 57 -7.84 -1.96 3.21
C THR A 57 -7.89 -3.48 3.33
N LEU A 58 -7.06 -4.06 4.20
CA LEU A 58 -7.05 -5.51 4.45
C LEU A 58 -8.40 -6.01 4.99
N ARG A 59 -9.09 -5.24 5.85
CA ARG A 59 -10.42 -5.60 6.35
C ARG A 59 -11.53 -5.51 5.31
N SER A 60 -11.38 -4.60 4.33
CA SER A 60 -12.34 -4.42 3.24
C SER A 60 -12.02 -5.26 2.00
N MET A 61 -10.88 -5.95 1.99
CA MET A 61 -10.42 -6.73 0.85
C MET A 61 -11.44 -7.83 0.52
N PRO A 62 -11.87 -7.95 -0.75
CA PRO A 62 -12.84 -8.97 -1.12
C PRO A 62 -12.32 -10.37 -0.82
N GLN A 63 -13.18 -11.23 -0.27
CA GLN A 63 -12.82 -12.61 0.06
C GLN A 63 -12.30 -13.38 -1.16
N SER A 64 -12.90 -13.17 -2.33
CA SER A 64 -12.46 -13.82 -3.57
C SER A 64 -11.02 -13.48 -3.96
N TYR A 65 -10.56 -12.27 -3.64
CA TYR A 65 -9.18 -11.85 -3.87
C TYR A 65 -8.21 -12.58 -2.96
N LEU A 66 -8.54 -12.64 -1.66
CA LEU A 66 -7.76 -13.40 -0.68
C LEU A 66 -7.64 -14.87 -1.06
N GLU A 67 -8.76 -15.51 -1.41
CA GLU A 67 -8.79 -16.92 -1.81
C GLU A 67 -7.95 -17.18 -3.06
N GLN A 68 -8.03 -16.30 -4.07
CA GLN A 68 -7.21 -16.42 -5.27
C GLN A 68 -5.72 -16.26 -4.94
N SER A 69 -5.35 -15.25 -4.18
CA SER A 69 -3.94 -15.04 -3.81
C SER A 69 -3.37 -16.20 -2.99
N GLU A 70 -4.14 -16.75 -2.05
CA GLU A 70 -3.71 -17.94 -1.28
C GLU A 70 -3.54 -19.17 -2.17
N LEU A 71 -4.45 -19.38 -3.13
CA LEU A 71 -4.37 -20.49 -4.09
C LEU A 71 -3.12 -20.39 -4.98
N GLU A 72 -2.77 -19.16 -5.38
CA GLU A 72 -1.63 -18.87 -6.27
C GLU A 72 -0.30 -18.69 -5.51
N GLY A 73 -0.32 -18.71 -4.18
CA GLY A 73 0.87 -18.50 -3.34
C GLY A 73 1.38 -17.05 -3.36
N MET A 74 0.50 -16.09 -3.64
CA MET A 74 0.82 -14.66 -3.70
C MET A 74 0.66 -13.97 -2.35
N ALA A 75 1.55 -13.02 -2.06
CA ALA A 75 1.52 -12.24 -0.82
C ALA A 75 0.49 -11.09 -0.89
N TRP A 76 -0.80 -11.41 -0.74
CA TRP A 76 -1.93 -10.45 -0.79
C TRP A 76 -1.85 -9.26 0.18
N GLN A 77 -0.95 -9.31 1.16
CA GLN A 77 -0.71 -8.20 2.10
C GLN A 77 0.17 -7.09 1.50
N GLN A 78 0.91 -7.41 0.45
CA GLN A 78 1.87 -6.52 -0.20
C GLN A 78 1.44 -6.23 -1.64
N PHE A 79 2.05 -5.21 -2.22
CA PHE A 79 1.79 -4.82 -3.61
C PHE A 79 3.01 -4.19 -4.24
N TYR A 80 3.07 -4.29 -5.57
CA TYR A 80 3.96 -3.51 -6.43
C TYR A 80 3.10 -2.60 -7.30
N LEU A 81 3.33 -1.29 -7.24
CA LEU A 81 2.61 -0.31 -8.06
C LEU A 81 3.55 0.77 -8.57
N ASP A 82 3.23 1.34 -9.73
CA ASP A 82 3.95 2.49 -10.24
C ASP A 82 3.70 3.71 -9.37
N ILE A 83 4.73 4.55 -9.23
CA ILE A 83 4.62 5.79 -8.45
C ILE A 83 3.55 6.74 -9.01
N ASP A 84 3.28 6.65 -10.31
CA ASP A 84 2.30 7.47 -11.01
C ASP A 84 0.86 6.98 -10.83
N ASP A 85 0.65 5.77 -10.31
CA ASP A 85 -0.68 5.19 -10.05
C ASP A 85 -1.23 5.51 -8.67
N VAL A 86 -0.44 6.23 -7.86
CA VAL A 86 -0.78 6.52 -6.47
C VAL A 86 -0.71 8.01 -6.16
N GLU A 87 -1.40 8.39 -5.10
CA GLU A 87 -1.36 9.73 -4.52
C GLU A 87 -1.01 9.67 -3.04
N PHE A 88 -0.38 10.72 -2.52
CA PHE A 88 -0.10 10.82 -1.09
C PHE A 88 -1.38 11.05 -0.30
N VAL A 89 -1.50 10.36 0.84
CA VAL A 89 -2.60 10.56 1.79
C VAL A 89 -2.09 10.55 3.23
N PRO A 90 -2.83 11.14 4.18
CA PRO A 90 -2.54 10.98 5.61
C PRO A 90 -2.62 9.51 6.03
N ILE A 91 -1.72 9.11 6.95
CA ILE A 91 -1.73 7.76 7.54
C ILE A 91 -3.06 7.52 8.27
N ARG A 92 -3.74 6.41 7.94
CA ARG A 92 -4.97 5.98 8.61
C ARG A 92 -4.70 5.09 9.81
N ASP A 93 -3.69 4.24 9.72
CA ASP A 93 -3.27 3.34 10.80
C ASP A 93 -2.29 4.05 11.74
N GLN A 94 -2.80 4.57 12.85
CA GLN A 94 -1.94 5.02 13.94
C GLN A 94 -1.88 3.94 15.02
N ARG A 95 -0.67 3.43 15.31
CA ARG A 95 -0.43 2.91 16.65
C ARG A 95 -0.61 4.08 17.59
N VAL A 96 -1.71 4.13 18.32
CA VAL A 96 -1.76 4.89 19.57
C VAL A 96 -0.63 4.33 20.43
N SER A 97 0.49 5.05 20.48
CA SER A 97 1.49 4.81 21.52
C SER A 97 0.77 5.12 22.82
N GLY A 98 0.32 4.06 23.51
CA GLY A 98 -0.29 4.18 24.82
C GLY A 98 0.75 4.76 25.78
N LYS A 99 0.77 6.09 25.94
CA LYS A 99 1.32 6.71 27.15
C LYS A 99 0.31 6.49 28.28
N GLY A 100 0.23 5.25 28.76
CA GLY A 100 -0.56 4.85 29.92
C GLY A 100 0.31 4.76 31.17
N LYS A 101 0.59 5.92 31.77
CA LYS A 101 0.86 6.18 33.21
C LYS A 101 1.73 5.15 33.96
N THR A 102 3.00 5.48 34.19
CA THR A 102 3.69 5.04 35.41
C THR A 102 2.98 5.65 36.60
N ALA A 103 2.28 4.83 37.38
CA ALA A 103 1.81 5.21 38.71
C ALA A 103 3.05 5.44 39.60
N PRO A 104 3.17 6.59 40.30
CA PRO A 104 4.11 6.68 41.42
C PRO A 104 3.62 5.79 42.56
N ARG A 105 4.60 5.26 43.27
CA ARG A 105 4.56 4.23 44.32
C ARG A 105 3.50 4.45 45.40
#